data_AF-A0A370KXB5-F1
#
_entry.id   AF-A0A370KXB5-F1
#
_cell.length_a   1.000
_cell.length_b   1.000
_cell.length_c   1.000
_cell.angle_alpha   90.00
_cell.angle_beta   90.00
_cell.angle_gamma   90.00
#
_symmetry.space_group_name_H-M   'P 1'
#
loop_
_entity.id
_entity.type
_entity.pdbx_description
1 polymer ?
#
loop_
_entity_poly.entity_id
_entity_poly.type
_entity_poly.pdbx_seq_one_letter_code
_entity_poly.pdbx_strand_id
1 'polypeptide(L)'
;MDIAAALRQSPGKISHTEVIMTLTPTLYKIVTETLWQEAKAAGVFRGAPIDLADGYIHFSTATQVKQTAALYFAGQTGLLLVAVDGSKFGDELVFEPSRDGALFPHLYAELPLSAVLWEAPLPLDVAGQHIFPDLAP
;
A
#
# COMPACT_ATOMS: atom_id res chain seq x y z
N MET A 1 -36.41 30.33 31.12
CA MET A 1 -37.09 29.07 30.73
C MET A 1 -38.06 29.42 29.62
N ASP A 2 -37.90 28.99 28.37
CA ASP A 2 -36.83 28.25 27.72
C ASP A 2 -36.92 28.55 26.22
N ILE A 3 -35.78 28.62 25.55
CA ILE A 3 -35.65 28.97 24.13
C ILE A 3 -35.42 27.65 23.38
N ALA A 4 -36.01 27.55 22.18
CA ALA A 4 -35.72 26.59 21.11
C ALA A 4 -36.53 25.27 21.08
N ALA A 5 -37.59 25.33 20.29
CA ALA A 5 -37.92 24.27 19.35
C ALA A 5 -36.94 24.33 18.16
N ALA A 6 -36.30 23.21 17.80
CA ALA A 6 -35.83 22.95 16.43
C ALA A 6 -35.34 21.50 16.25
N LEU A 7 -35.97 20.80 15.31
CA LEU A 7 -35.35 19.84 14.39
C LEU A 7 -34.78 18.52 14.97
N ARG A 8 -35.65 17.51 15.10
CA ARG A 8 -35.23 16.10 14.93
C ARG A 8 -35.04 15.83 13.44
N GLN A 9 -33.82 16.05 12.93
CA GLN A 9 -33.39 15.45 11.67
C GLN A 9 -32.86 14.04 11.97
N SER A 10 -33.39 13.05 11.26
CA SER A 10 -32.88 11.68 11.24
C SER A 10 -31.40 11.67 10.83
N PRO A 11 -30.52 10.86 11.45
CA PRO A 11 -29.17 10.69 10.93
C PRO A 11 -29.27 10.04 9.55
N GLY A 12 -28.66 10.70 8.56
CA GLY A 12 -28.67 10.28 7.16
C GLY A 12 -28.12 8.86 6.99
N LYS A 13 -28.77 8.08 6.12
CA LYS A 13 -28.21 6.83 5.60
C LYS A 13 -26.87 7.15 4.93
N ILE A 14 -25.78 6.65 5.51
CA ILE A 14 -24.49 6.63 4.84
C ILE A 14 -24.68 5.75 3.59
N SER A 15 -24.34 6.29 2.43
CA SER A 15 -24.43 5.56 1.16
C SER A 15 -23.50 4.35 1.20
N HIS A 16 -23.94 3.21 0.66
CA HIS A 16 -23.10 2.01 0.53
C HIS A 16 -21.78 2.32 -0.20
N THR A 17 -21.80 3.30 -1.11
CA THR A 17 -20.63 3.81 -1.86
C THR A 17 -19.62 4.54 -0.98
N GLU A 18 -20.05 5.20 0.09
CA GLU A 18 -19.19 5.99 0.99
C GLU A 18 -18.52 5.10 2.03
N VAL A 19 -19.15 3.98 2.39
CA VAL A 19 -18.60 2.94 3.27
C VAL A 19 -17.56 2.06 2.55
N ILE A 20 -17.73 1.77 1.26
CA ILE A 20 -16.71 1.01 0.49
C ILE A 20 -15.44 1.84 0.17
N MET A 21 -15.54 3.18 0.10
CA MET A 21 -14.36 4.05 -0.04
C MET A 21 -13.48 4.11 1.22
N THR A 22 -13.91 3.55 2.35
CA THR A 22 -13.18 3.61 3.63
C THR A 22 -12.56 2.27 4.06
N LEU A 23 -12.66 1.20 3.26
CA LEU A 23 -12.23 -0.15 3.68
C LEU A 23 -11.01 -0.72 2.96
N THR A 24 -10.44 -0.03 1.96
CA THR A 24 -9.26 -0.56 1.27
C THR A 24 -8.00 0.15 1.79
N PRO A 25 -7.06 -0.60 2.39
CA PRO A 25 -5.95 -0.02 3.16
C PRO A 25 -4.88 0.63 2.29
N THR A 26 -4.07 1.47 2.92
CA THR A 26 -2.80 1.90 2.29
C THR A 26 -1.90 0.67 2.13
N LEU A 27 -1.43 0.42 0.91
CA LEU A 27 -0.55 -0.69 0.61
C LEU A 27 0.87 -0.21 0.37
N TYR A 28 1.83 -1.09 0.63
CA TYR A 28 3.25 -0.76 0.59
C TYR A 28 4.02 -1.64 -0.36
N LYS A 29 4.78 -1.02 -1.25
CA LYS A 29 5.79 -1.67 -2.10
C LYS A 29 7.18 -1.24 -1.68
N ILE A 30 8.05 -2.22 -1.45
CA ILE A 30 9.50 -1.99 -1.40
C ILE A 30 10.04 -2.24 -2.81
N VAL A 31 10.80 -1.28 -3.33
CA VAL A 31 11.33 -1.32 -4.70
C VAL A 31 12.71 -0.68 -4.73
N THR A 32 13.56 -1.09 -5.68
CA THR A 32 14.83 -0.40 -5.89
C THR A 32 14.60 0.97 -6.51
N GLU A 33 15.47 1.93 -6.17
CA GLU A 33 15.42 3.26 -6.76
C GLU A 33 15.43 3.21 -8.29
N THR A 34 16.29 2.38 -8.89
CA THR A 34 16.39 2.22 -10.34
C THR A 34 15.07 1.82 -10.99
N LEU A 35 14.45 0.73 -10.52
CA LEU A 35 13.18 0.25 -11.07
C LEU A 35 12.06 1.28 -10.89
N TRP A 36 12.11 2.03 -9.78
CA TRP A 36 11.11 3.07 -9.54
C TRP A 36 11.28 4.28 -10.46
N GLN A 37 12.52 4.70 -10.77
CA GLN A 37 12.74 5.77 -11.74
C GLN A 37 12.27 5.37 -13.15
N GLU A 38 12.49 4.12 -13.54
CA GLU A 38 11.97 3.58 -14.80
C GLU A 38 10.44 3.62 -14.83
N ALA A 39 9.79 3.22 -13.74
CA ALA A 39 8.34 3.30 -13.60
C ALA A 39 7.82 4.73 -13.70
N LYS A 40 8.47 5.69 -13.04
CA LYS A 40 8.12 7.11 -13.12
C LYS A 40 8.26 7.65 -14.54
N ALA A 41 9.33 7.27 -15.25
CA ALA A 41 9.51 7.65 -16.65
C ALA A 41 8.42 7.05 -17.56
N ALA A 42 7.95 5.85 -17.26
CA ALA A 42 6.90 5.17 -18.01
C ALA A 42 5.46 5.57 -17.60
N GLY A 43 5.29 6.19 -16.43
CA GLY A 43 3.97 6.46 -15.82
C GLY A 43 3.27 5.22 -15.25
N VAL A 44 3.93 4.06 -15.27
CA VAL A 44 3.41 2.79 -14.75
C VAL A 44 4.53 1.89 -14.22
N PHE A 45 4.30 1.21 -13.10
CA PHE A 45 5.18 0.17 -12.56
C PHE A 45 4.62 -1.21 -12.93
N ARG A 46 5.40 -1.99 -13.68
CA ARG A 46 4.98 -3.31 -14.21
C ARG A 46 5.31 -4.48 -13.29
N GLY A 47 5.97 -4.21 -12.16
CA GLY A 47 6.49 -5.24 -11.26
C GLY A 47 8.02 -5.34 -11.28
N ALA A 48 8.55 -5.79 -10.16
CA ALA A 48 9.93 -6.22 -10.01
C ALA A 48 10.11 -7.63 -10.62
N PRO A 49 11.34 -8.14 -10.79
CA PRO A 49 11.56 -9.46 -11.39
C PRO A 49 10.77 -10.60 -10.75
N ILE A 50 10.60 -10.59 -9.43
CA ILE A 50 9.80 -11.60 -8.72
C ILE A 50 8.30 -11.45 -9.00
N ASP A 51 7.80 -10.22 -9.08
CA ASP A 51 6.38 -9.95 -9.39
C ASP A 51 6.03 -10.48 -10.79
N LEU A 52 6.92 -10.27 -11.75
CA LEU A 52 6.76 -10.76 -13.12
C LEU A 52 6.82 -12.29 -13.20
N ALA A 53 7.68 -12.91 -12.39
CA ALA A 53 7.81 -14.36 -12.33
C ALA A 53 6.58 -15.03 -11.71
N ASP A 54 6.01 -14.41 -10.66
CA ASP A 54 4.86 -14.94 -9.93
C ASP A 54 3.52 -14.53 -10.57
N GLY A 55 3.53 -13.52 -11.44
CA GLY A 55 2.38 -13.07 -12.23
C GLY A 55 1.50 -12.01 -11.54
N TYR A 56 1.97 -11.41 -10.45
CA TYR A 56 1.28 -10.35 -9.72
C TYR A 56 2.27 -9.46 -8.95
N ILE A 57 1.90 -8.21 -8.69
CA ILE A 57 2.71 -7.30 -7.88
C ILE A 57 2.45 -7.57 -6.40
N HIS A 58 3.51 -7.94 -5.68
CA HIS A 58 3.46 -8.12 -4.23
C HIS A 58 3.40 -6.77 -3.53
N PHE A 59 2.40 -6.61 -2.66
CA PHE A 59 2.34 -5.55 -1.68
C PHE A 59 2.42 -6.11 -0.26
N SER A 60 2.56 -5.21 0.71
CA SER A 60 2.40 -5.49 2.14
C SER A 60 1.45 -4.46 2.74
N THR A 61 0.72 -4.83 3.78
CA THR A 61 0.05 -3.85 4.66
C THR A 61 1.05 -3.19 5.60
N ALA A 62 0.62 -2.18 6.35
CA ALA A 62 1.44 -1.52 7.36
C ALA A 62 2.01 -2.47 8.41
N THR A 63 1.24 -3.50 8.81
CA THR A 63 1.66 -4.49 9.80
C THR A 63 2.64 -5.52 9.24
N GLN A 64 2.69 -5.68 7.92
CA GLN A 64 3.52 -6.67 7.23
C GLN A 64 4.86 -6.10 6.75
N VAL A 65 4.88 -4.85 6.27
CA VAL A 65 5.98 -4.34 5.44
C VAL A 65 7.35 -4.35 6.13
N LYS A 66 7.40 -4.14 7.46
CA LYS A 66 8.65 -4.19 8.24
C LYS A 66 9.24 -5.61 8.26
N GLN A 67 8.40 -6.63 8.41
CA GLN A 67 8.83 -8.03 8.36
C GLN A 67 9.24 -8.42 6.94
N THR A 68 8.51 -7.97 5.92
CA THR A 68 8.87 -8.14 4.50
C THR A 68 10.28 -7.60 4.22
N ALA A 69 10.58 -6.37 4.68
CA ALA A 69 11.91 -5.78 4.55
C ALA A 69 12.99 -6.64 5.22
N ALA A 70 12.76 -7.06 6.46
CA ALA A 70 13.72 -7.86 7.22
C ALA A 70 14.00 -9.24 6.58
N LEU A 71 13.02 -9.86 5.93
CA LEU A 71 13.18 -11.18 5.31
C LEU A 71 13.83 -11.14 3.93
N TYR A 72 13.46 -10.16 3.10
CA TYR A 72 13.80 -10.18 1.68
C TYR A 72 14.78 -9.08 1.25
N PHE A 73 14.96 -8.05 2.06
CA PHE A 73 15.73 -6.86 1.71
C PHE A 73 16.84 -6.54 2.71
N ALA A 74 17.08 -7.38 3.74
CA ALA A 74 18.03 -7.13 4.81
C ALA A 74 19.41 -6.64 4.31
N GLY A 75 19.89 -5.52 4.87
CA GLY A 75 21.18 -4.93 4.50
C GLY A 75 21.26 -4.30 3.10
N GLN A 76 20.17 -4.30 2.33
CA GLN A 76 20.14 -3.68 1.01
C GLN A 76 19.88 -2.17 1.11
N THR A 77 20.68 -1.40 0.38
CA THR A 77 20.55 0.06 0.20
C THR A 77 19.93 0.40 -1.17
N GLY A 78 19.64 1.69 -1.42
CA GLY A 78 19.04 2.14 -2.68
C GLY A 78 17.61 1.64 -2.86
N LEU A 79 16.87 1.56 -1.74
CA LEU A 79 15.47 1.15 -1.70
C LEU A 79 14.55 2.33 -1.43
N LEU A 80 13.36 2.24 -1.99
CA LEU A 80 12.24 3.11 -1.70
C LEU A 80 11.11 2.29 -1.08
N LEU A 81 10.38 2.95 -0.19
CA LEU A 81 9.05 2.54 0.22
C LEU A 81 8.03 3.39 -0.53
N VAL A 82 7.12 2.75 -1.24
CA VAL A 82 6.04 3.39 -1.98
C VAL A 82 4.71 3.03 -1.33
N ALA A 83 3.96 4.03 -0.90
CA ALA A 83 2.59 3.87 -0.43
C ALA A 83 1.60 4.09 -1.57
N VAL A 84 0.63 3.20 -1.70
CA VAL A 84 -0.39 3.24 -2.75
C VAL A 84 -1.79 3.14 -2.17
N ASP A 85 -2.73 3.77 -2.86
CA ASP A 85 -4.15 3.72 -2.53
C ASP A 85 -4.76 2.42 -3.07
N GLY A 86 -4.93 1.43 -2.19
CA GLY A 86 -5.48 0.12 -2.54
C GLY A 86 -6.92 0.18 -3.08
N SER A 87 -7.68 1.23 -2.77
CA SER A 87 -9.09 1.35 -3.17
C SER A 87 -9.28 1.51 -4.68
N LYS A 88 -8.19 1.83 -5.40
CA LYS A 88 -8.19 2.07 -6.85
C LYS A 88 -8.15 0.79 -7.70
N PHE A 89 -7.99 -0.39 -7.10
CA PHE A 89 -7.69 -1.62 -7.85
C PHE A 89 -8.85 -2.59 -7.98
N GLY A 90 -9.95 -2.39 -7.23
CA GLY A 90 -11.14 -3.26 -7.32
C GLY A 90 -10.79 -4.74 -7.21
N ASP A 91 -11.31 -5.54 -8.14
CA ASP A 91 -11.15 -7.00 -8.17
C ASP A 91 -9.73 -7.48 -8.59
N GLU A 92 -8.88 -6.58 -9.10
CA GLU A 92 -7.49 -6.91 -9.46
C GLU A 92 -6.59 -7.01 -8.22
N LEU A 93 -7.03 -6.46 -7.08
CA LEU A 93 -6.36 -6.59 -5.79
C LEU A 93 -6.97 -7.75 -4.99
N VAL A 94 -6.17 -8.81 -4.80
CA VAL A 94 -6.59 -10.02 -4.09
C VAL A 94 -5.75 -10.18 -2.82
N PHE A 95 -6.41 -10.49 -1.71
CA PHE A 95 -5.75 -10.81 -0.44
C PHE A 95 -5.65 -12.32 -0.28
N GLU A 96 -4.44 -12.86 -0.39
CA GLU A 96 -4.21 -14.31 -0.42
C GLU A 96 -3.34 -14.79 0.76
N PRO A 97 -3.58 -16.02 1.28
CA PRO A 97 -2.79 -16.56 2.38
C PRO A 97 -1.31 -16.74 2.01
N SER A 98 -0.43 -16.30 2.92
CA SER A 98 1.01 -16.62 2.89
C SER A 98 1.36 -17.75 3.87
N ARG A 99 2.66 -17.99 4.08
CA ARG A 99 3.21 -19.15 4.82
C ARG A 99 2.71 -19.30 6.27
N ASP A 100 2.21 -18.23 6.87
CA ASP A 100 1.70 -18.16 8.24
C ASP A 100 0.18 -17.96 8.32
N GLY A 101 -0.52 -18.01 7.18
CA GLY A 101 -1.95 -17.75 7.09
C GLY A 101 -2.32 -16.26 7.11
N ALA A 102 -1.34 -15.34 7.23
CA ALA A 102 -1.61 -13.92 7.03
C ALA A 102 -1.94 -13.65 5.56
N LEU A 103 -2.92 -12.78 5.31
CA LEU A 103 -3.32 -12.42 3.96
C LEU A 103 -2.43 -11.30 3.42
N PHE A 104 -1.71 -11.55 2.34
CA PHE A 104 -0.91 -10.55 1.64
C PHE A 104 -1.68 -9.98 0.44
N PRO A 105 -1.61 -8.66 0.20
CA PRO A 105 -2.22 -8.03 -0.97
C PRO A 105 -1.39 -8.27 -2.23
N HIS A 106 -2.00 -8.87 -3.24
CA HIS A 106 -1.44 -9.13 -4.56
C HIS A 106 -2.25 -8.39 -5.62
N LEU A 107 -1.58 -7.59 -6.45
CA LEU A 107 -2.21 -6.88 -7.56
C LEU A 107 -1.96 -7.62 -8.87
N TYR A 108 -3.03 -8.13 -9.48
CA TYR A 108 -3.03 -8.81 -10.78
C TYR A 108 -3.18 -7.83 -11.96
N ALA A 109 -2.45 -6.72 -11.87
CA ALA A 109 -2.43 -5.65 -12.85
C ALA A 109 -1.11 -4.87 -12.76
N GLU A 110 -0.85 -4.02 -13.76
CA GLU A 110 0.21 -3.02 -13.62
C GLU A 110 -0.21 -1.95 -12.59
N LEU A 111 0.76 -1.37 -11.86
CA LEU A 111 0.52 -0.28 -10.92
C LEU A 111 0.61 1.08 -11.63
N PRO A 112 -0.51 1.80 -11.88
CA PRO A 112 -0.44 3.15 -12.41
C PRO A 112 0.14 4.11 -11.36
N LEU A 113 1.03 5.03 -11.77
CA LEU A 113 1.63 6.00 -10.84
C LEU A 113 0.60 6.96 -10.23
N SER A 114 -0.57 7.11 -10.85
CA SER A 114 -1.70 7.86 -10.29
C SER A 114 -2.32 7.23 -9.03
N ALA A 115 -1.99 5.97 -8.72
CA ALA A 115 -2.39 5.30 -7.49
C ALA A 115 -1.41 5.51 -6.32
N VAL A 116 -0.22 6.09 -6.58
CA VAL A 116 0.78 6.37 -5.55
C VAL A 116 0.33 7.54 -4.69
N LEU A 117 0.38 7.34 -3.37
CA LEU A 117 0.13 8.36 -2.37
C LEU A 117 1.42 9.13 -2.06
N TRP A 118 2.52 8.40 -1.85
CA TRP A 118 3.85 8.94 -1.61
C TRP A 118 4.93 7.89 -1.80
N GLU A 119 6.17 8.35 -1.97
CA GLU A 119 7.38 7.53 -1.96
C GLU A 119 8.39 8.13 -0.98
N ALA A 120 9.17 7.28 -0.31
CA ALA A 120 10.21 7.71 0.61
C ALA A 120 11.43 6.79 0.51
N PRO A 121 12.66 7.33 0.68
CA PRO A 121 13.84 6.50 0.90
C PRO A 121 13.65 5.54 2.06
N LEU A 122 14.16 4.31 1.90
CA LEU A 122 14.20 3.31 2.96
C LEU A 122 15.67 3.04 3.33
N PRO A 123 16.35 3.97 4.02
CA PRO A 123 17.77 3.84 4.36
C PRO A 123 17.98 2.83 5.49
N LEU A 124 19.23 2.43 5.68
CA LEU A 124 19.65 1.58 6.79
C LEU A 124 20.10 2.42 7.99
N ASP A 125 19.82 1.93 9.20
CA ASP A 125 20.44 2.40 10.43
C ASP A 125 21.85 1.79 10.63
N VAL A 126 22.50 2.15 11.75
CA VAL A 126 23.83 1.64 12.10
C VAL A 126 23.87 0.13 12.37
N ALA A 127 22.72 -0.51 12.60
CA ALA A 127 22.58 -1.95 12.79
C ALA A 127 22.21 -2.69 11.49
N GLY A 128 22.08 -1.97 10.36
CA GLY A 128 21.71 -2.54 9.08
C GLY A 128 20.21 -2.86 8.94
N GLN A 129 19.37 -2.24 9.77
CA GLN A 129 17.90 -2.33 9.69
C GLN A 129 17.33 -1.13 8.95
N HIS A 130 16.27 -1.35 8.16
CA HIS A 130 15.59 -0.27 7.44
C HIS A 130 14.87 0.68 8.40
N ILE A 131 15.06 1.98 8.17
CA ILE A 131 14.35 3.07 8.85
C ILE A 131 13.08 3.38 8.06
N PHE A 132 11.93 3.14 8.67
CA PHE A 132 10.63 3.38 8.06
C PHE A 132 10.10 4.77 8.40
N PRO A 133 9.41 5.45 7.46
CA PRO A 133 8.55 6.59 7.79
C PRO A 133 7.32 6.12 8.58
N ASP A 134 6.49 7.08 9.01
CA ASP A 134 5.20 6.78 9.60
C ASP A 134 4.30 6.05 8.58
N LEU A 135 3.73 4.93 9.02
CA LEU A 135 2.86 4.09 8.19
C LEU A 135 1.40 4.39 8.50
N ALA A 136 0.60 4.56 7.45
CA ALA A 136 -0.84 4.61 7.53
C ALA A 136 -1.41 3.18 7.55
N PRO A 137 -2.47 2.93 8.32
CA PRO A 137 -3.13 1.62 8.38
C PRO A 137 -3.78 1.20 7.06
#